data_AF-A0A397GD44-F1
#
_entry.id   AF-A0A397GD44-F1
#
_cell.length_a   1.000
_cell.length_b   1.000
_cell.length_c   1.000
_cell.angle_alpha   90.00
_cell.angle_beta   90.00
_cell.angle_gamma   90.00
#
_symmetry.space_group_name_H-M   'P 1'
#
loop_
_entity.id
_entity.type
_entity.pdbx_description
1 polymer ?
#
loop_
_entity_poly.entity_id
_entity_poly.type
_entity_poly.pdbx_seq_one_letter_code
_entity_poly.pdbx_strand_id
1 'polypeptide(L)'
;MSDLNQLFKRKNQPSLRSNSRPSSFFSSSSSSSRPILESEDSGLTGLTGSTGLTSRNNDATTKRIFSKLDNLQKMLEKIMKNQEKMQDDIKSVKKEVTILSYDQDCVYSVILESVQNLLEKIIYPTFDQFKKTAKSFMEKSDINFFSSLGHRWEPFYHKKIRVDLTKKLRALRSTLCARVKRSIFEVCKVPPISIAAETSKINAWKKNPAISNSF
;
A
#
# COMPACT_ATOMS: atom_id res chain seq x y z
N MET A 1 3.80 -32.47 25.75
CA MET A 1 3.03 -31.61 24.83
C MET A 1 3.84 -30.34 24.54
N SER A 2 5.11 -30.48 24.12
CA SER A 2 6.10 -29.40 24.16
C SER A 2 7.00 -29.27 22.92
N ASP A 3 6.72 -29.99 21.83
CA ASP A 3 7.68 -30.12 20.70
C ASP A 3 7.39 -29.24 19.47
N LEU A 4 6.31 -28.46 19.46
CA LEU A 4 6.04 -27.56 18.32
C LEU A 4 6.90 -26.28 18.33
N ASN A 5 7.36 -25.84 19.51
CA ASN A 5 8.13 -24.60 19.64
C ASN A 5 9.60 -24.73 19.21
N GLN A 6 10.11 -25.97 19.08
CA GLN A 6 11.46 -26.20 18.55
C GLN A 6 11.52 -26.14 17.01
N LEU A 7 10.36 -26.08 16.33
CA LEU A 7 10.28 -26.13 14.86
C LEU A 7 10.64 -24.80 14.15
N PHE A 8 10.84 -23.69 14.89
CA PHE A 8 10.94 -22.34 14.30
C PHE A 8 12.18 -21.53 14.72
N LYS A 9 13.07 -22.04 15.56
CA LYS A 9 14.30 -21.31 15.94
C LYS A 9 15.46 -21.62 15.00
N ARG A 10 15.59 -20.85 13.91
CA ARG A 10 16.89 -20.63 13.26
C ARG A 10 17.08 -19.16 12.85
N LYS A 11 17.84 -18.47 13.71
CA LYS A 11 18.92 -17.52 13.40
C LYS A 11 18.60 -16.37 12.44
N ASN A 12 18.13 -15.25 13.00
CA ASN A 12 18.40 -13.91 12.47
C ASN A 12 18.90 -13.04 13.63
N GLN A 13 20.22 -12.82 13.70
CA GLN A 13 20.79 -11.72 14.47
C GLN A 13 20.85 -10.50 13.55
N PRO A 14 20.26 -9.35 13.91
CA PRO A 14 20.57 -8.09 13.23
C PRO A 14 21.89 -7.54 13.81
N SER A 15 22.91 -7.39 12.97
CA SER A 15 24.09 -6.61 13.31
C SER A 15 23.72 -5.13 13.33
N LEU A 16 23.67 -4.53 14.53
CA LEU A 16 23.58 -3.08 14.69
C LEU A 16 24.90 -2.46 14.27
N ARG A 17 24.93 -1.79 13.11
CA ARG A 17 25.99 -0.85 12.76
C ARG A 17 25.37 0.54 12.64
N SER A 18 25.54 1.31 13.71
CA SER A 18 25.25 2.74 13.76
C SER A 18 26.28 3.49 12.93
N ASN A 19 25.83 4.26 11.93
CA ASN A 19 26.63 5.34 11.35
C ASN A 19 25.80 6.62 11.44
N SER A 20 26.09 7.40 12.47
CA SER A 20 25.70 8.78 12.65
C SER A 20 26.78 9.68 12.05
N ARG A 21 26.39 10.67 11.22
CA ARG A 21 27.02 12.02 11.07
C ARG A 21 26.35 12.84 9.92
N PRO A 22 26.51 14.19 9.89
CA PRO A 22 25.37 15.11 9.89
C PRO A 22 25.32 16.10 8.70
N SER A 23 24.16 16.78 8.60
CA SER A 23 23.90 18.15 8.11
C SER A 23 24.73 18.74 6.95
N SER A 24 24.01 19.21 5.92
CA SER A 24 24.37 20.45 5.22
C SER A 24 23.12 21.24 4.83
N PHE A 25 22.96 22.41 5.46
CA PHE A 25 22.12 23.51 4.97
C PHE A 25 22.63 23.97 3.60
N PHE A 26 21.71 24.21 2.67
CA PHE A 26 21.96 25.13 1.57
C PHE A 26 20.78 26.11 1.45
N SER A 27 21.02 27.29 1.99
CA SER A 27 20.34 28.52 1.60
C SER A 27 20.90 28.98 0.26
N SER A 28 20.05 29.42 -0.66
CA SER A 28 20.43 30.38 -1.70
C SER A 28 19.22 31.18 -2.15
N SER A 29 19.41 32.48 -2.08
CA SER A 29 18.48 33.57 -2.35
C SER A 29 18.51 34.00 -3.83
N SER A 30 17.51 34.81 -4.18
CA SER A 30 17.50 35.78 -5.31
C SER A 30 17.28 35.16 -6.70
N SER A 31 16.53 35.75 -7.62
CA SER A 31 16.44 37.18 -7.95
C SER A 31 15.13 37.55 -8.66
N SER A 32 14.61 38.71 -8.26
CA SER A 32 13.60 39.52 -8.94
C SER A 32 13.98 39.81 -10.39
N SER A 33 13.02 39.69 -11.32
CA SER A 33 13.12 40.25 -12.67
C SER A 33 11.99 41.25 -12.87
N ARG A 34 12.35 42.55 -12.87
CA ARG A 34 11.54 43.65 -13.39
C ARG A 34 11.83 43.80 -14.89
N PRO A 35 10.84 44.05 -15.75
CA PRO A 35 11.12 44.58 -17.07
C PRO A 35 11.30 46.11 -16.99
N ILE A 36 12.46 46.53 -17.50
CA ILE A 36 12.76 47.88 -18.01
C ILE A 36 11.78 48.19 -19.13
N LEU A 37 11.17 49.38 -19.11
CA LEU A 37 10.49 49.93 -20.27
C LEU A 37 10.90 51.39 -20.43
N GLU A 38 11.33 51.68 -21.64
CA GLU A 38 12.07 52.85 -22.07
C GLU A 38 11.24 54.13 -21.99
N SER A 39 11.95 55.20 -21.67
CA SER A 39 11.51 56.57 -21.67
C SER A 39 11.69 57.12 -23.07
N GLU A 40 10.59 57.37 -23.79
CA GLU A 40 10.58 58.26 -24.96
C GLU A 40 9.78 59.51 -24.58
N ASP A 41 10.51 60.61 -24.46
CA ASP A 41 10.00 61.97 -24.33
C ASP A 41 9.86 62.55 -25.74
N SER A 42 8.65 62.98 -26.12
CA SER A 42 8.51 63.81 -27.32
C SER A 42 7.21 64.62 -27.31
N GLY A 43 7.35 65.92 -27.13
CA GLY A 43 6.66 66.91 -27.95
C GLY A 43 5.33 67.47 -27.43
N LEU A 44 5.42 68.42 -26.50
CA LEU A 44 4.42 69.46 -26.29
C LEU A 44 4.22 70.28 -27.59
N THR A 45 3.01 70.29 -28.17
CA THR A 45 2.38 71.49 -28.77
C THR A 45 0.97 71.17 -29.29
N GLY A 46 -0.01 72.04 -29.00
CA GLY A 46 -1.27 72.10 -29.76
C GLY A 46 -2.55 72.14 -28.93
N LEU A 47 -2.79 73.25 -28.23
CA LEU A 47 -4.13 73.65 -27.77
C LEU A 47 -5.09 73.75 -28.97
N THR A 48 -6.28 73.13 -28.90
CA THR A 48 -7.62 73.75 -29.03
C THR A 48 -8.69 72.79 -29.58
N GLY A 49 -9.77 72.63 -28.80
CA GLY A 49 -11.13 72.37 -29.26
C GLY A 49 -11.52 70.95 -29.72
N SER A 50 -12.11 70.15 -28.83
CA SER A 50 -13.29 69.30 -29.18
C SER A 50 -13.83 68.55 -27.95
N THR A 51 -14.67 69.22 -27.15
CA THR A 51 -15.34 68.66 -25.96
C THR A 51 -16.58 67.81 -26.31
N GLY A 52 -16.66 67.23 -27.53
CA GLY A 52 -17.88 66.58 -28.04
C GLY A 52 -17.84 65.05 -28.20
N LEU A 53 -16.68 64.40 -28.17
CA LEU A 53 -16.54 62.96 -28.53
C LEU A 53 -15.99 62.06 -27.42
N THR A 54 -15.65 62.60 -26.25
CA THR A 54 -14.99 61.86 -25.17
C THR A 54 -15.95 60.95 -24.40
N SER A 55 -17.22 61.32 -24.23
CA SER A 55 -18.21 60.56 -23.45
C SER A 55 -18.45 59.12 -23.98
N ARG A 56 -18.58 58.96 -25.31
CA ARG A 56 -18.93 57.67 -25.94
C ARG A 56 -17.79 56.64 -25.91
N ASN A 57 -16.55 57.09 -26.05
CA ASN A 57 -15.38 56.21 -25.98
C ASN A 57 -15.08 55.75 -24.54
N ASN A 58 -15.41 56.58 -23.56
CA ASN A 58 -15.26 56.25 -22.14
C ASN A 58 -16.22 55.13 -21.70
N ASP A 59 -17.47 55.10 -22.21
CA ASP A 59 -18.45 54.04 -21.91
C ASP A 59 -18.03 52.66 -22.46
N ALA A 60 -17.56 52.61 -23.71
CA ALA A 60 -17.06 51.38 -24.32
C ALA A 60 -15.81 50.84 -23.61
N THR A 61 -14.89 51.74 -23.21
CA THR A 61 -13.68 51.39 -22.46
C THR A 61 -14.02 50.86 -21.08
N THR A 62 -14.96 51.50 -20.39
CA THR A 62 -15.45 51.10 -19.07
C THR A 62 -16.09 49.71 -19.11
N LYS A 63 -16.99 49.45 -20.06
CA LYS A 63 -17.61 48.12 -20.27
C LYS A 63 -16.57 47.02 -20.53
N ARG A 64 -15.52 47.32 -21.30
CA ARG A 64 -14.42 46.39 -21.56
C ARG A 64 -13.58 46.10 -20.31
N ILE A 65 -13.41 47.07 -19.41
CA ILE A 65 -12.71 46.87 -18.14
C ILE A 65 -13.54 45.95 -17.24
N PHE A 66 -14.84 46.22 -17.08
CA PHE A 66 -15.72 45.38 -16.26
C PHE A 66 -15.77 43.93 -16.75
N SER A 67 -15.87 43.69 -18.06
CA SER A 67 -15.86 42.32 -18.58
C SER A 67 -14.52 41.60 -18.35
N LYS A 68 -13.40 42.31 -18.38
CA LYS A 68 -12.10 41.75 -17.98
C LYS A 68 -12.05 41.41 -16.49
N LEU A 69 -12.60 42.27 -15.63
CA LEU A 69 -12.69 42.01 -14.19
C LEU A 69 -13.53 40.77 -13.89
N ASP A 70 -14.70 40.64 -14.52
CA ASP A 70 -15.56 39.45 -14.38
C ASP A 70 -14.84 38.17 -14.81
N ASN A 71 -14.08 38.24 -15.90
CA ASN A 71 -13.30 37.10 -16.38
C ASN A 71 -12.18 36.73 -15.40
N LEU A 72 -11.48 37.72 -14.82
CA LEU A 72 -10.46 37.48 -13.81
C LEU A 72 -11.05 36.87 -12.54
N GLN A 73 -12.21 37.36 -12.08
CA GLN A 73 -12.93 36.78 -10.95
C GLN A 73 -13.28 35.31 -11.18
N LYS A 74 -13.83 34.98 -12.36
CA LYS A 74 -14.14 33.59 -12.74
C LYS A 74 -12.90 32.70 -12.79
N MET A 75 -11.75 33.22 -13.24
CA MET A 75 -10.49 32.47 -13.22
C MET A 75 -10.01 32.21 -11.80
N LEU A 76 -10.12 33.21 -10.91
CA LEU A 76 -9.73 33.07 -9.50
C LEU A 76 -10.56 32.00 -8.79
N GLU A 77 -11.87 31.99 -8.98
CA GLU A 77 -12.75 30.96 -8.41
C GLU A 77 -12.38 29.54 -8.88
N LYS A 78 -12.04 29.37 -10.17
CA LYS A 78 -11.58 28.08 -10.70
C LYS A 78 -10.24 27.66 -10.08
N ILE A 79 -9.30 28.59 -9.90
CA ILE A 79 -8.01 28.32 -9.28
C ILE A 79 -8.19 27.89 -7.82
N MET A 80 -9.04 28.59 -7.05
CA MET A 80 -9.32 28.24 -5.65
C MET A 80 -9.90 26.83 -5.52
N LYS A 81 -10.92 26.49 -6.33
CA LYS A 81 -11.52 25.14 -6.34
C LYS A 81 -10.51 24.06 -6.70
N ASN A 82 -9.62 24.33 -7.68
CA ASN A 82 -8.57 23.40 -8.05
C ASN A 82 -7.52 23.22 -6.93
N GLN A 83 -7.17 24.29 -6.22
CA GLN A 83 -6.25 24.22 -5.08
C GLN A 83 -6.83 23.39 -3.92
N GLU A 84 -8.11 23.57 -3.61
CA GLU A 84 -8.81 22.77 -2.59
C GLU A 84 -8.79 21.28 -2.95
N LYS A 85 -9.15 20.94 -4.20
CA LYS A 85 -9.10 19.56 -4.68
C LYS A 85 -7.69 18.96 -4.58
N MET A 86 -6.66 19.69 -5.00
CA MET A 86 -5.27 19.22 -4.91
C MET A 86 -4.83 18.98 -3.46
N GLN A 87 -5.27 19.80 -2.50
CA GLN A 87 -4.98 19.60 -1.08
C GLN A 87 -5.57 18.28 -0.57
N ASP A 88 -6.79 17.94 -0.98
CA ASP A 88 -7.44 16.69 -0.58
C ASP A 88 -6.79 15.48 -1.25
N ASP A 89 -6.41 15.58 -2.52
CA ASP A 89 -5.66 14.55 -3.23
C ASP A 89 -4.30 14.30 -2.55
N ILE A 90 -3.56 15.35 -2.18
CA ILE A 90 -2.28 15.24 -1.45
C ILE A 90 -2.46 14.59 -0.09
N LYS A 91 -3.49 14.97 0.68
CA LYS A 91 -3.82 14.32 1.96
C LYS A 91 -4.13 12.84 1.79
N SER A 92 -4.84 12.49 0.71
CA SER A 92 -5.17 11.09 0.38
C SER A 92 -3.91 10.29 0.05
N VAL A 93 -3.07 10.80 -0.86
CA VAL A 93 -1.79 10.18 -1.24
C VAL A 93 -0.89 9.98 -0.02
N LYS A 94 -0.78 10.97 0.87
CA LYS A 94 0.01 10.86 2.10
C LYS A 94 -0.44 9.70 2.99
N LYS A 95 -1.76 9.46 3.10
CA LYS A 95 -2.32 8.33 3.86
C LYS A 95 -2.07 6.97 3.18
N GLU A 96 -2.05 6.92 1.85
CA GLU A 96 -1.69 5.70 1.13
C GLU A 96 -0.21 5.36 1.27
N VAL A 97 0.67 6.38 1.19
CA VAL A 97 2.11 6.21 1.34
C VAL A 97 2.46 5.63 2.71
N THR A 98 1.83 6.09 3.80
CA THR A 98 2.06 5.53 5.14
C THR A 98 1.62 4.07 5.25
N ILE A 99 0.53 3.67 4.59
CA ILE A 99 0.11 2.26 4.51
C ILE A 99 1.11 1.41 3.74
N LEU A 100 1.63 1.94 2.62
CA LEU A 100 2.53 1.21 1.74
C LEU A 100 3.92 1.04 2.34
N SER A 101 4.41 2.04 3.07
CA SER A 101 5.73 2.03 3.70
C SER A 101 5.78 1.35 5.06
N TYR A 102 4.65 0.79 5.54
CA TYR A 102 4.65 0.05 6.78
C TYR A 102 5.60 -1.15 6.71
N ASP A 103 6.22 -1.46 7.85
CA ASP A 103 7.27 -2.45 7.98
C ASP A 103 6.83 -3.82 7.45
N GLN A 104 7.45 -4.23 6.35
CA GLN A 104 7.15 -5.48 5.67
C GLN A 104 7.49 -6.70 6.54
N ASP A 105 8.51 -6.60 7.40
CA ASP A 105 8.90 -7.67 8.31
C ASP A 105 7.85 -7.85 9.41
N CYS A 106 7.30 -6.74 9.91
CA CYS A 106 6.17 -6.76 10.84
C CYS A 106 4.90 -7.35 10.20
N VAL A 107 4.60 -7.02 8.94
CA VAL A 107 3.49 -7.66 8.21
C VAL A 107 3.72 -9.17 8.09
N TYR A 108 4.94 -9.57 7.77
CA TYR A 108 5.29 -10.98 7.61
C TYR A 108 5.22 -11.75 8.94
N SER A 109 5.64 -11.17 10.06
CA SER A 109 5.51 -11.81 11.39
C SER A 109 4.03 -11.99 11.77
N VAL A 110 3.19 -10.98 11.56
CA VAL A 110 1.73 -11.07 11.78
C VAL A 110 1.14 -12.20 10.96
N ILE A 111 1.53 -12.33 9.68
CA ILE A 111 1.09 -13.43 8.81
C ILE A 111 1.51 -14.78 9.40
N LEU A 112 2.78 -14.92 9.79
CA LEU A 112 3.32 -16.18 10.27
C LEU A 112 2.62 -16.66 11.54
N GLU A 113 2.49 -15.78 12.54
CA GLU A 113 1.86 -16.08 13.82
C GLU A 113 0.37 -16.38 13.65
N SER A 114 -0.32 -15.63 12.79
CA SER A 114 -1.74 -15.86 12.49
C SER A 114 -1.97 -17.24 11.90
N VAL A 115 -1.11 -17.69 10.98
CA VAL A 115 -1.25 -19.02 10.36
C VAL A 115 -0.92 -20.13 11.33
N GLN A 116 0.13 -19.98 12.13
CA GLN A 116 0.49 -20.98 13.14
C GLN A 116 -0.63 -21.17 14.16
N ASN A 117 -1.12 -20.07 14.75
CA ASN A 117 -2.18 -20.13 15.77
C ASN A 117 -3.48 -20.75 15.23
N LEU A 118 -3.82 -20.45 13.97
CA LEU A 118 -5.06 -20.93 13.39
C LEU A 118 -4.98 -22.38 12.92
N LEU A 119 -3.84 -22.80 12.35
CA LEU A 119 -3.62 -24.19 11.95
C LEU A 119 -3.51 -25.16 13.13
N GLU A 120 -3.09 -24.66 14.31
CA GLU A 120 -3.13 -25.44 15.55
C GLU A 120 -4.56 -25.83 15.95
N LYS A 121 -5.55 -24.99 15.61
CA LYS A 121 -6.95 -25.18 16.00
C LYS A 121 -7.79 -25.82 14.90
N ILE A 122 -7.58 -25.43 13.65
CA ILE A 122 -8.42 -25.79 12.51
C ILE A 122 -7.53 -26.03 11.29
N ILE A 123 -7.69 -27.16 10.60
CA ILE A 123 -6.92 -27.48 9.39
C ILE A 123 -7.43 -26.65 8.18
N TYR A 124 -8.74 -26.39 8.13
CA TYR A 124 -9.42 -25.61 7.09
C TYR A 124 -10.16 -24.37 7.62
N PRO A 125 -9.44 -23.37 8.15
CA PRO A 125 -10.05 -22.12 8.59
C PRO A 125 -10.74 -21.33 7.48
N THR A 126 -11.83 -20.67 7.86
CA THR A 126 -12.55 -19.70 7.03
C THR A 126 -11.76 -18.40 6.92
N PHE A 127 -11.97 -17.66 5.84
CA PHE A 127 -11.33 -16.37 5.63
C PHE A 127 -11.60 -15.36 6.77
N ASP A 128 -12.82 -15.32 7.31
CA ASP A 128 -13.17 -14.43 8.41
C ASP A 128 -12.44 -14.78 9.72
N GLN A 129 -12.21 -16.08 9.97
CA GLN A 129 -11.43 -16.52 11.13
C GLN A 129 -9.99 -16.02 11.00
N PHE A 130 -9.39 -16.15 9.82
CA PHE A 130 -8.07 -15.59 9.56
C PHE A 130 -8.01 -14.09 9.75
N LYS A 131 -8.96 -13.36 9.16
CA LYS A 131 -9.01 -11.92 9.26
C LYS A 131 -9.12 -11.45 10.70
N LYS A 132 -9.95 -12.13 11.51
CA LYS A 132 -10.09 -11.86 12.95
C LYS A 132 -8.78 -12.13 13.71
N THR A 133 -8.12 -13.24 13.42
CA THR A 133 -6.83 -13.59 14.03
C THR A 133 -5.74 -12.59 13.65
N ALA A 134 -5.59 -12.28 12.36
CA ALA A 134 -4.63 -11.30 11.85
C ALA A 134 -4.86 -9.90 12.43
N LYS A 135 -6.13 -9.50 12.59
CA LYS A 135 -6.50 -8.25 13.27
C LYS A 135 -5.98 -8.23 14.71
N SER A 136 -6.20 -9.31 15.47
CA SER A 136 -5.74 -9.41 16.84
C SER A 136 -4.21 -9.41 16.96
N PHE A 137 -3.49 -10.06 16.05
CA PHE A 137 -2.03 -10.03 16.04
C PHE A 137 -1.47 -8.66 15.64
N MET A 138 -2.06 -7.99 14.64
CA MET A 138 -1.63 -6.65 14.25
C MET A 138 -1.82 -5.62 15.38
N GLU A 139 -2.96 -5.69 16.07
CA GLU A 139 -3.25 -4.83 17.21
C GLU A 139 -2.24 -5.02 18.35
N LYS A 140 -1.72 -6.25 18.52
CA LYS A 140 -0.67 -6.57 19.50
C LYS A 140 0.73 -6.17 19.05
N SER A 141 1.03 -6.26 17.75
CA SER A 141 2.37 -5.98 17.24
C SER A 141 2.70 -4.50 17.20
N ASP A 142 1.76 -3.68 16.74
CA ASP A 142 1.91 -2.22 16.71
C ASP A 142 0.55 -1.54 16.90
N ILE A 143 0.22 -1.29 18.17
CA ILE A 143 -1.05 -0.66 18.55
C ILE A 143 -1.20 0.74 17.93
N ASN A 144 -0.12 1.52 17.85
CA ASN A 144 -0.16 2.88 17.35
C ASN A 144 -0.46 2.90 15.86
N PHE A 145 0.24 2.07 15.08
CA PHE A 145 -0.05 1.91 13.66
C PHE A 145 -1.45 1.37 13.43
N PHE A 146 -1.84 0.33 14.16
CA PHE A 146 -3.16 -0.28 14.02
C PHE A 146 -4.29 0.72 14.32
N SER A 147 -4.19 1.49 15.41
CA SER A 147 -5.13 2.57 15.73
C SER A 147 -5.17 3.64 14.63
N SER A 148 -4.04 3.94 13.99
CA SER A 148 -4.00 4.92 12.89
C SER A 148 -4.77 4.46 11.64
N LEU A 149 -4.92 3.15 11.42
CA LEU A 149 -5.62 2.61 10.25
C LEU A 149 -7.12 2.91 10.29
N GLY A 150 -7.79 2.69 11.43
CA GLY A 150 -9.24 2.85 11.56
C GLY A 150 -10.01 2.10 10.45
N HIS A 151 -10.83 2.83 9.68
CA HIS A 151 -11.56 2.27 8.52
C HIS A 151 -10.65 1.73 7.41
N ARG A 152 -9.36 2.11 7.38
CA ARG A 152 -8.38 1.66 6.38
C ARG A 152 -7.80 0.27 6.69
N TRP A 153 -8.15 -0.34 7.82
CA TRP A 153 -7.79 -1.72 8.13
C TRP A 153 -8.20 -2.67 7.00
N GLU A 154 -9.41 -2.49 6.46
CA GLU A 154 -9.93 -3.39 5.44
C GLU A 154 -9.10 -3.35 4.14
N PRO A 155 -8.87 -2.16 3.51
CA PRO A 155 -7.92 -2.03 2.41
C PRO A 155 -6.52 -2.56 2.73
N PHE A 156 -5.99 -2.26 3.91
CA PHE A 156 -4.66 -2.72 4.34
C PHE A 156 -4.58 -4.25 4.33
N TYR A 157 -5.53 -4.92 4.97
CA TYR A 157 -5.57 -6.37 5.07
C TYR A 157 -5.64 -7.03 3.69
N HIS A 158 -6.50 -6.55 2.78
CA HIS A 158 -6.58 -7.12 1.43
C HIS A 158 -5.31 -6.90 0.61
N LYS A 159 -4.68 -5.73 0.72
CA LYS A 159 -3.51 -5.35 -0.08
C LYS A 159 -2.20 -5.94 0.43
N LYS A 160 -2.00 -5.99 1.75
CA LYS A 160 -0.72 -6.35 2.39
C LYS A 160 -0.70 -7.74 3.02
N ILE A 161 -1.84 -8.22 3.55
CA ILE A 161 -1.87 -9.46 4.34
C ILE A 161 -2.45 -10.63 3.53
N ARG A 162 -3.65 -10.46 2.96
CA ARG A 162 -4.48 -11.54 2.40
C ARG A 162 -3.74 -12.45 1.41
N VAL A 163 -3.04 -11.85 0.46
CA VAL A 163 -2.39 -12.58 -0.64
C VAL A 163 -1.29 -13.49 -0.09
N ASP A 164 -0.39 -12.94 0.71
CA ASP A 164 0.76 -13.67 1.24
C ASP A 164 0.35 -14.66 2.34
N LEU A 165 -0.66 -14.30 3.13
CA LEU A 165 -1.33 -15.20 4.06
C LEU A 165 -1.86 -16.46 3.36
N THR A 166 -2.60 -16.28 2.24
CA THR A 166 -3.18 -17.40 1.49
C THR A 166 -2.09 -18.30 0.89
N LYS A 167 -1.01 -17.71 0.37
CA LYS A 167 0.16 -18.46 -0.13
C LYS A 167 0.80 -19.27 1.00
N LYS A 168 1.04 -18.65 2.16
CA LYS A 168 1.68 -19.30 3.31
C LYS A 168 0.84 -20.44 3.85
N LEU A 169 -0.47 -20.24 3.95
CA LEU A 169 -1.43 -21.25 4.36
C LEU A 169 -1.42 -22.46 3.42
N ARG A 170 -1.45 -22.21 2.11
CA ARG A 170 -1.37 -23.29 1.10
C ARG A 170 -0.09 -24.09 1.27
N ALA A 171 1.05 -23.41 1.38
CA ALA A 171 2.34 -24.07 1.56
C ALA A 171 2.40 -24.92 2.83
N LEU A 172 1.93 -24.39 3.97
CA LEU A 172 1.90 -25.15 5.22
C LEU A 172 0.97 -26.35 5.17
N ARG A 173 -0.20 -26.22 4.52
CA ARG A 173 -1.11 -27.36 4.29
C ARG A 173 -0.48 -28.43 3.41
N SER A 174 0.21 -28.06 2.34
CA SER A 174 0.94 -29.01 1.48
C SER A 174 2.01 -29.76 2.26
N THR A 175 2.78 -29.05 3.10
CA THR A 175 3.78 -29.65 3.97
C THR A 175 3.16 -30.58 5.01
N LEU A 176 2.07 -30.16 5.66
CA LEU A 176 1.36 -30.98 6.64
C LEU A 176 0.82 -32.27 5.98
N CYS A 177 0.17 -32.16 4.82
CA CYS A 177 -0.33 -33.30 4.06
C CYS A 177 0.78 -34.29 3.69
N ALA A 178 1.93 -33.80 3.21
CA ALA A 178 3.07 -34.64 2.88
C ALA A 178 3.60 -35.40 4.11
N ARG A 179 3.67 -34.73 5.27
CA ARG A 179 4.11 -35.35 6.54
C ARG A 179 3.10 -36.38 7.03
N VAL A 180 1.81 -36.05 7.07
CA VAL A 180 0.74 -36.98 7.45
C VAL A 180 0.75 -38.21 6.56
N LYS A 181 0.83 -38.03 5.22
CA LYS A 181 0.91 -39.14 4.27
C LYS A 181 2.12 -40.04 4.54
N ARG A 182 3.30 -39.45 4.81
CA ARG A 182 4.51 -40.21 5.16
C ARG A 182 4.32 -40.99 6.46
N SER A 183 3.81 -40.36 7.51
CA SER A 183 3.55 -41.00 8.79
C SER A 183 2.54 -42.13 8.70
N ILE A 184 1.49 -42.01 7.88
CA ILE A 184 0.54 -43.10 7.62
C ILE A 184 1.25 -44.30 7.00
N PHE A 185 2.09 -44.09 5.98
CA PHE A 185 2.84 -45.18 5.36
C PHE A 185 3.80 -45.87 6.34
N GLU A 186 4.47 -45.09 7.21
CA GLU A 186 5.34 -45.62 8.26
C GLU A 186 4.57 -46.43 9.31
N VAL A 187 3.47 -45.89 9.85
CA VAL A 187 2.66 -46.53 10.91
C VAL A 187 1.96 -47.78 10.39
N CYS A 188 1.37 -47.72 9.20
CA CYS A 188 0.69 -48.85 8.58
C CYS A 188 1.65 -49.87 7.94
N LYS A 189 2.97 -49.61 7.94
CA LYS A 189 4.00 -50.45 7.30
C LYS A 189 3.70 -50.77 5.83
N VAL A 190 3.05 -49.85 5.11
CA VAL A 190 2.74 -50.00 3.70
C VAL A 190 3.77 -49.23 2.86
N PRO A 191 4.20 -49.76 1.70
CA PRO A 191 5.14 -49.07 0.86
C PRO A 191 4.56 -47.73 0.36
N PRO A 192 5.33 -46.64 0.31
CA PRO A 192 4.84 -45.37 -0.21
C PRO A 192 4.61 -45.45 -1.73
N ILE A 193 3.56 -44.79 -2.21
CA ILE A 193 3.30 -44.63 -3.65
C ILE A 193 3.01 -43.19 -4.05
N SER A 194 3.56 -42.80 -5.21
CA SER A 194 3.28 -41.54 -5.87
C SER A 194 2.01 -41.63 -6.70
N ILE A 195 1.22 -40.56 -6.71
CA ILE A 195 0.04 -40.44 -7.60
C ILE A 195 0.44 -40.29 -9.08
N ALA A 196 1.68 -39.90 -9.35
CA ALA A 196 2.23 -39.79 -10.70
C ALA A 196 2.92 -41.09 -11.17
N ALA A 197 2.80 -42.18 -10.41
CA ALA A 197 3.36 -43.46 -10.82
C ALA A 197 2.57 -44.03 -12.02
N GLU A 198 3.27 -44.78 -12.88
CA GLU A 198 2.65 -45.51 -13.98
C GLU A 198 1.55 -46.47 -13.47
N THR A 199 0.52 -46.68 -14.28
CA THR A 199 -0.62 -47.55 -13.96
C THR A 199 -0.18 -48.97 -13.58
N SER A 200 0.87 -49.49 -14.22
CA SER A 200 1.48 -50.79 -13.89
C SER A 200 2.02 -50.83 -12.46
N LYS A 201 2.75 -49.80 -12.04
CA LYS A 201 3.30 -49.64 -10.68
C LYS A 201 2.19 -49.50 -9.64
N ILE A 202 1.13 -48.75 -9.95
CA ILE A 202 -0.05 -48.63 -9.08
C ILE A 202 -0.76 -49.98 -8.93
N ASN A 203 -0.93 -50.73 -10.02
CA ASN A 203 -1.55 -52.06 -9.96
C ASN A 203 -0.71 -53.06 -9.17
N ALA A 204 0.62 -53.04 -9.34
CA ALA A 204 1.52 -53.88 -8.55
C ALA A 204 1.46 -53.53 -7.06
N TRP A 205 1.42 -52.24 -6.73
CA TRP A 205 1.28 -51.75 -5.37
C TRP A 205 -0.03 -52.19 -4.70
N LYS A 206 -1.16 -52.09 -5.42
CA LYS A 206 -2.47 -52.56 -4.92
C LYS A 206 -2.51 -54.07 -4.65
N LYS A 207 -1.75 -54.87 -5.40
CA LYS A 207 -1.64 -56.33 -5.22
C LYS A 207 -0.66 -56.73 -4.12
N ASN A 208 0.04 -55.78 -3.49
CA ASN A 208 0.97 -56.08 -2.41
C ASN A 208 0.21 -56.66 -1.20
N PRO A 209 0.62 -57.82 -0.65
CA PRO A 209 -0.04 -58.45 0.51
C PRO A 209 -0.18 -57.52 1.71
N ALA A 210 0.79 -56.63 1.94
CA ALA A 210 0.74 -55.64 3.03
C ALA A 210 -0.44 -54.66 2.89
N ILE A 211 -0.94 -54.47 1.66
CA ILE A 211 -2.03 -53.54 1.34
C ILE A 211 -3.35 -54.28 1.18
N SER A 212 -3.35 -55.44 0.50
CA SER A 212 -4.57 -56.24 0.35
C SER A 212 -5.09 -56.80 1.66
N ASN A 213 -4.22 -56.98 2.66
CA ASN A 213 -4.59 -57.52 3.97
C ASN A 213 -4.91 -56.44 5.03
N SER A 214 -4.78 -55.15 4.69
CA SER A 214 -5.03 -54.03 5.61
C SER A 214 -6.39 -53.34 5.40
N PHE A 215 -7.22 -53.84 4.48
CA PHE A 215 -8.61 -53.42 4.23
C PHE A 215 -9.51 -54.64 4.12
#